data_AF-A0A7J3JRU9-F1
#
_entry.id   AF-A0A7J3JRU9-F1
#
_cell.length_a   1.000
_cell.length_b   1.000
_cell.length_c   1.000
_cell.angle_alpha   90.00
_cell.angle_beta   90.00
_cell.angle_gamma   90.00
#
_symmetry.space_group_name_H-M   'P 1'
#
loop_
_entity.id
_entity.type
_entity.pdbx_description
1 polymer ?
#
loop_
_entity_poly.entity_id
_entity_poly.type
_entity_poly.pdbx_seq_one_letter_code
_entity_poly.pdbx_strand_id
1 'polypeptide(L)'
;MICIDRVVNYSGALIKVTVNTANDTICGEILGHSDILKALEVVEKHGGCRLVSENPIKIVSGDGGIEIVVEPANFFAKMFWGMAVDKVKESCKA
;
A
#
# COMPACT_ATOMS: atom_id res chain seq x y z
N MET A 1 0.63 12.78 7.24
CA MET A 1 2.10 12.80 7.10
C MET A 1 2.53 11.67 6.17
N ILE A 2 3.56 11.87 5.34
CA ILE A 2 4.13 10.82 4.48
C ILE A 2 5.20 10.08 5.26
N CYS A 3 5.08 8.76 5.38
CA CYS A 3 6.05 7.89 6.05
C CYS A 3 6.98 7.21 5.07
N ILE A 4 6.41 6.68 3.99
CA ILE A 4 7.16 6.02 2.93
C ILE A 4 6.77 6.70 1.63
N ASP A 5 7.76 7.08 0.84
CA ASP A 5 7.59 7.41 -0.58
C ASP A 5 8.79 6.81 -1.32
N ARG A 6 8.60 5.65 -1.95
CA ARG A 6 9.68 4.93 -2.65
C ARG A 6 9.19 4.20 -3.88
N VAL A 7 10.08 4.05 -4.84
CA VAL A 7 9.87 3.18 -6.01
C VAL A 7 10.49 1.82 -5.73
N VAL A 8 9.71 0.76 -5.88
CA VAL A 8 10.14 -0.63 -5.73
C VAL A 8 10.18 -1.29 -7.10
N ASN A 9 11.23 -2.09 -7.30
CA ASN A 9 11.37 -2.94 -8.48
C ASN A 9 11.03 -4.38 -8.09
N TYR A 10 10.01 -4.94 -8.73
CA TYR A 10 9.66 -6.35 -8.62
C TYR A 10 9.71 -7.00 -9.99
N SER A 11 10.73 -7.80 -10.25
CA SER A 11 10.92 -8.51 -11.54
C SER A 11 10.82 -7.59 -12.76
N GLY A 12 11.32 -6.36 -12.67
CA GLY A 12 11.28 -5.37 -13.74
C GLY A 12 10.01 -4.50 -13.75
N ALA A 13 8.99 -4.82 -12.96
CA ALA A 13 7.86 -3.92 -12.72
C ALA A 13 8.26 -2.87 -11.68
N LEU A 14 8.20 -1.60 -12.07
CA LEU A 14 8.45 -0.48 -11.16
C LEU A 14 7.12 0.02 -10.62
N ILE A 15 6.97 0.01 -9.30
CA ILE A 15 5.79 0.52 -8.61
C ILE A 15 6.22 1.60 -7.62
N LYS A 16 5.54 2.73 -7.64
CA LYS A 16 5.68 3.75 -6.61
C LYS A 16 4.74 3.41 -5.47
N VAL A 17 5.26 3.36 -4.25
CA VAL A 17 4.48 3.10 -3.04
C VAL A 17 4.63 4.29 -2.11
N THR A 18 3.50 4.89 -1.78
CA THR A 18 3.38 5.98 -0.82
C THR A 18 2.56 5.49 0.37
N VAL A 19 3.06 5.65 1.59
CA VAL A 19 2.32 5.35 2.81
C VAL A 19 2.16 6.63 3.61
N ASN A 20 0.91 6.99 3.85
CA ASN A 20 0.48 8.14 4.61
C ASN A 20 -0.14 7.67 5.92
N THR A 21 0.14 8.38 7.00
CA THR A 21 -0.56 8.18 8.27
C THR A 21 -0.78 9.52 8.97
N ALA A 22 -1.79 9.56 9.82
CA ALA A 22 -2.03 10.68 10.72
C ALA A 22 -1.30 10.53 12.07
N ASN A 23 -0.65 9.39 12.34
CA ASN A 23 -0.05 9.05 13.63
C ASN A 23 1.46 8.76 13.51
N ASP A 24 2.28 9.57 14.18
CA ASP A 24 3.74 9.44 14.17
C ASP A 24 4.24 8.10 14.72
N THR A 25 3.53 7.50 15.67
CA THR A 25 3.87 6.19 16.22
C THR A 25 3.71 5.09 15.17
N ILE A 26 2.60 5.11 14.42
CA ILE A 26 2.35 4.17 13.31
C ILE A 26 3.41 4.37 12.22
N CYS A 27 3.78 5.62 11.95
CA CYS A 27 4.84 5.93 11.02
C CYS A 27 6.18 5.28 11.41
N GLY A 28 6.54 5.36 12.70
CA GLY A 28 7.72 4.71 13.25
C GLY A 28 7.67 3.19 13.14
N GLU A 29 6.52 2.57 13.41
CA GLU A 29 6.33 1.13 13.24
C GLU A 29 6.50 0.68 11.80
N ILE A 30 5.95 1.43 10.84
CA ILE A 30 6.05 1.15 9.41
C ILE A 30 7.51 1.35 8.93
N LEU A 31 8.18 2.42 9.35
CA LEU A 31 9.57 2.71 9.00
C LEU A 31 10.58 1.73 9.59
N GLY A 32 10.30 1.19 10.78
CA GLY A 32 11.10 0.13 11.39
C GLY A 32 11.11 -1.18 10.58
N HIS A 33 10.23 -1.29 9.58
CA HIS A 33 10.11 -2.43 8.70
C HIS A 33 10.50 -2.08 7.27
N SER A 34 11.52 -2.74 6.74
CA SER A 34 12.01 -2.50 5.38
C SER A 34 11.06 -2.96 4.27
N ASP A 35 9.99 -3.69 4.59
CA ASP A 35 9.13 -4.40 3.65
C ASP A 35 7.72 -3.77 3.56
N ILE A 36 7.26 -3.51 2.33
CA ILE A 36 5.92 -2.98 2.05
C ILE A 36 4.82 -3.98 2.41
N LEU A 37 5.12 -5.29 2.37
CA LEU A 37 4.15 -6.31 2.79
C LEU A 37 3.73 -6.13 4.24
N LYS A 38 4.64 -5.66 5.10
CA LYS A 38 4.33 -5.36 6.50
C LYS A 38 3.48 -4.10 6.68
N ALA A 39 3.51 -3.15 5.74
CA ALA A 39 2.61 -2.00 5.80
C ALA A 39 1.15 -2.43 5.65
N LEU A 40 0.86 -3.47 4.84
CA LEU A 40 -0.47 -4.05 4.74
C LEU A 40 -0.90 -4.77 6.03
N GLU A 41 0.00 -5.52 6.67
CA GLU A 41 -0.29 -6.15 7.97
C GLU A 41 -0.61 -5.10 9.05
N VAL A 42 0.08 -3.96 9.05
CA VAL A 42 -0.19 -2.85 9.97
C VAL A 42 -1.56 -2.25 9.67
N VAL A 43 -1.90 -1.98 8.41
CA VAL A 43 -3.25 -1.53 8.01
C VAL A 43 -4.33 -2.47 8.53
N GLU A 44 -4.16 -3.78 8.37
CA GLU A 44 -5.13 -4.77 8.81
C GLU A 44 -5.34 -4.78 10.33
N LYS A 45 -4.26 -4.64 11.12
CA LYS A 45 -4.33 -4.48 12.58
C LYS A 45 -5.05 -3.21 13.01
N HIS A 46 -5.04 -2.18 12.17
CA HIS A 46 -5.66 -0.87 12.41
C HIS A 46 -7.12 -0.79 11.91
N GLY A 47 -7.92 -1.80 12.26
CA GLY A 47 -9.35 -1.83 11.93
C GLY A 47 -9.69 -2.42 10.56
N GLY A 48 -8.77 -3.17 9.96
CA GLY A 48 -8.96 -3.85 8.68
C GLY A 48 -8.53 -3.03 7.47
N CYS A 49 -8.59 -3.65 6.30
CA CYS A 49 -8.20 -3.04 5.05
C CYS A 49 -9.41 -2.64 4.19
N ARG A 50 -9.42 -1.43 3.63
CA ARG A 50 -10.42 -1.01 2.65
C ARG A 50 -9.78 -0.46 1.38
N LEU A 51 -10.09 -1.08 0.25
CA LEU A 51 -9.74 -0.53 -1.07
C LEU A 51 -10.70 0.62 -1.43
N VAL A 52 -10.14 1.80 -1.66
CA VAL A 52 -10.85 3.05 -1.97
C VAL A 52 -10.73 3.43 -3.45
N SER A 53 -9.61 3.09 -4.10
CA SER A 53 -9.38 3.33 -5.52
C SER A 53 -8.53 2.20 -6.10
N GLU A 54 -8.71 1.91 -7.39
CA GLU A 54 -7.94 0.88 -8.12
C GLU A 54 -6.88 1.48 -9.05
N ASN A 55 -6.99 2.77 -9.38
CA ASN A 55 -6.02 3.45 -10.24
C ASN A 55 -5.88 4.94 -9.85
N PRO A 56 -4.89 5.31 -9.03
CA PRO A 56 -3.95 4.41 -8.35
C PRO A 56 -4.63 3.52 -7.31
N ILE A 57 -3.99 2.40 -6.94
CA ILE A 57 -4.48 1.54 -5.86
C ILE A 57 -4.37 2.35 -4.59
N LYS A 58 -5.51 2.61 -3.96
CA LYS A 58 -5.60 3.38 -2.73
C LYS A 58 -6.26 2.54 -1.67
N ILE A 59 -5.53 2.23 -0.63
CA ILE A 59 -5.95 1.41 0.50
C ILE A 59 -6.01 2.31 1.73
N VAL A 60 -7.05 2.17 2.54
CA VAL A 60 -7.20 2.91 3.79
C VAL A 60 -7.55 1.92 4.90
N SER A 61 -7.01 2.13 6.09
CA SER A 61 -7.36 1.36 7.28
C SER A 61 -8.80 1.66 7.74
N GLY A 62 -9.45 0.72 8.42
CA GLY A 62 -10.82 0.92 8.92
C GLY A 62 -10.94 2.06 9.93
N ASP A 63 -9.88 2.33 10.69
CA ASP A 63 -9.79 3.48 11.60
C ASP A 63 -9.47 4.82 10.88
N GLY A 64 -9.20 4.78 9.57
CA GLY A 64 -8.83 5.94 8.75
C GLY A 64 -7.45 6.54 9.05
N GLY A 65 -6.66 5.90 9.92
CA GLY A 65 -5.36 6.38 10.37
C GLY A 65 -4.22 6.11 9.40
N ILE A 66 -4.39 5.20 8.44
CA ILE A 66 -3.37 4.76 7.49
C ILE A 66 -3.94 4.76 6.08
N GLU A 67 -3.19 5.30 5.15
CA GLU A 67 -3.49 5.33 3.72
C GLU A 67 -2.27 4.85 2.94
N ILE A 68 -2.43 3.83 2.11
CA ILE A 68 -1.39 3.33 1.20
C ILE A 68 -1.83 3.63 -0.23
N VAL A 69 -0.96 4.29 -0.99
CA VAL A 69 -1.15 4.58 -2.42
C VAL A 69 -0.07 3.84 -3.20
N VAL A 70 -0.49 2.99 -4.13
CA VAL A 70 0.40 2.28 -5.05
C VAL A 70 0.10 2.73 -6.47
N GLU A 71 1.14 3.04 -7.21
CA GLU A 71 1.10 3.57 -8.57
C GLU A 71 2.04 2.79 -9.50
N PRO A 72 1.62 2.44 -10.73
CA PRO A 72 2.52 1.83 -11.70
C PRO A 72 3.47 2.89 -12.28
N ALA A 73 4.77 2.69 -12.11
CA ALA A 73 5.81 3.62 -12.58
C ALA A 73 6.41 3.25 -13.94
N ASN A 74 6.09 2.07 -14.49
CA ASN A 74 6.51 1.67 -15.84
C ASN A 74 5.47 0.80 -16.57
N PHE A 75 5.75 0.49 -17.83
CA PHE A 75 4.85 -0.30 -18.69
C PHE A 75 4.58 -1.70 -18.15
N PHE A 76 5.59 -2.39 -17.63
CA PHE A 76 5.42 -3.71 -17.02
C PHE A 76 4.47 -3.67 -15.81
N ALA A 77 4.61 -2.68 -14.94
CA ALA A 77 3.69 -2.51 -13.80
C ALA A 77 2.25 -2.25 -14.25
N LYS A 78 2.04 -1.50 -15.34
CA LYS A 78 0.70 -1.29 -15.92
C LYS A 78 0.11 -2.59 -16.47
N MET A 79 0.92 -3.43 -17.11
CA MET A 79 0.47 -4.69 -17.70
C MET A 79 -0.05 -5.68 -16.65
N PHE A 80 0.59 -5.74 -15.48
CA PHE A 80 0.18 -6.62 -14.37
C PHE A 80 -0.75 -5.92 -13.35
N TRP A 81 -1.21 -4.69 -13.65
CA TRP A 81 -1.94 -3.87 -12.70
C TRP A 81 -3.27 -4.49 -12.27
N GLY A 82 -4.03 -5.06 -13.21
CA GLY A 82 -5.29 -5.74 -12.90
C GLY A 82 -5.11 -6.86 -11.88
N MET A 83 -4.08 -7.68 -12.04
CA MET A 83 -3.77 -8.76 -11.08
C MET A 83 -3.38 -8.21 -9.71
N ALA A 84 -2.66 -7.09 -9.66
CA ALA A 84 -2.30 -6.43 -8.41
C ALA A 84 -3.54 -5.90 -7.67
N VAL A 85 -4.47 -5.29 -8.41
CA VAL A 85 -5.77 -4.83 -7.88
C VAL A 85 -6.57 -6.01 -7.32
N ASP A 86 -6.70 -7.10 -8.09
CA ASP A 86 -7.47 -8.27 -7.66
C ASP A 86 -6.89 -8.91 -6.41
N LYS A 87 -5.56 -9.03 -6.33
CA LYS A 87 -4.88 -9.56 -5.14
C LYS A 87 -5.11 -8.70 -3.90
N VAL A 88 -5.08 -7.37 -4.05
CA VAL A 88 -5.42 -6.45 -2.95
C VAL A 88 -6.88 -6.59 -2.55
N LYS A 89 -7.81 -6.73 -3.50
CA LYS A 89 -9.23 -6.99 -3.20
C LYS A 89 -9.42 -8.27 -2.40
N GLU A 90 -8.70 -9.34 -2.74
CA GLU A 90 -8.73 -10.60 -1.99
C GLU A 90 -8.19 -10.41 -0.58
N SER A 91 -7.00 -9.80 -0.44
CA SER A 91 -6.39 -9.56 0.87
C SER A 91 -7.22 -8.64 1.78
N CYS A 92 -7.95 -7.68 1.22
CA CYS A 92 -8.78 -6.74 1.99
C CYS A 92 -10.23 -7.20 2.20
N LYS A 93 -10.62 -8.35 1.65
CA LYS A 93 -11.94 -8.98 1.88
C LYS A 93 -11.87 -10.20 2.81
N ALA A 94 -10.66 -10.71 3.08
CA ALA A 94 -10.40 -11.76 4.07
C ALA A 94 -10.44 -11.20 5.50
#